data_AF-A0A1V4JFE0-F1
#
_entry.id   AF-A0A1V4JFE0-F1
#
_cell.length_a   1.000
_cell.length_b   1.000
_cell.length_c   1.000
_cell.angle_alpha   90.00
_cell.angle_beta   90.00
_cell.angle_gamma   90.00
#
_symmetry.space_group_name_H-M   'P 1'
#
loop_
_entity.id
_entity.type
_entity.pdbx_description
1 polymer ?
#
loop_
_entity_poly.entity_id
_entity_poly.type
_entity_poly.pdbx_seq_one_letter_code
_entity_poly.pdbx_strand_id
1 'polypeptide(L)'
;MRLAQLLRLRQGARRPRAERGSAQLYGQLLRRLQELRQQRELVAADCRGRLEVRERAGEERQSRAQAEWTVFQARKKAVTVSSLCRQLGGDAAAKAAAHIQDREWDKEQRVREARVENIKLKHEIQNLETTLKAQAEEAEGQPFVDLEQMKKENQKHSKRVDDLSDEILKLKKKVANAVHILSQFREKLQFVEADNASRKAELMDIEIDLAQKRDILTKSKQARDRLRKLNLKLQQQCGLLGNEILLRDFEEKVDAEELLSQQLETLKRHHAGLIVTCRGIQKKIKKANYSVLAEDN
;
A
#
# COMPACT_ATOMS: atom_id res chain seq x y z
N MET A 1 25.50 -46.49 17.10
CA MET A 1 25.38 -45.32 18.00
C MET A 1 24.55 -44.17 17.41
N ARG A 2 23.32 -44.38 16.88
CA ARG A 2 22.45 -43.28 16.38
C ARG A 2 20.92 -43.50 16.53
N LEU A 3 20.48 -44.42 17.39
CA LEU A 3 19.04 -44.61 17.70
C LEU A 3 18.64 -44.02 19.07
N ALA A 4 19.59 -43.93 20.00
CA ALA A 4 19.34 -43.38 21.34
C ALA A 4 19.19 -41.84 21.38
N GLN A 5 19.71 -41.12 20.37
CA GLN A 5 19.62 -39.65 20.31
C GLN A 5 18.32 -39.15 19.69
N LEU A 6 17.65 -39.94 18.83
CA LEU A 6 16.37 -39.57 18.23
C LEU A 6 15.19 -39.68 19.21
N LEU A 7 15.31 -40.52 20.24
CA LEU A 7 14.28 -40.65 21.29
C LEU A 7 14.35 -39.57 22.37
N ARG A 8 15.46 -38.82 22.47
CA ARG A 8 15.60 -37.73 23.45
C ARG A 8 15.06 -36.38 22.95
N LEU A 9 14.93 -36.18 21.64
CA LEU A 9 14.42 -34.93 21.08
C LEU A 9 12.88 -34.85 20.97
N ARG A 10 12.17 -35.97 21.18
CA ARG A 10 10.68 -36.00 21.12
C ARG A 10 9.99 -35.81 22.47
N GLN A 11 10.74 -35.81 23.58
CA GLN A 11 10.18 -35.60 24.93
C GLN A 11 9.95 -34.11 25.28
N GLY A 12 10.28 -33.19 24.39
CA GLY A 12 10.20 -31.74 24.62
C GLY A 12 8.99 -31.00 24.03
N ALA A 13 7.98 -31.68 23.49
CA ALA A 13 6.78 -31.02 22.97
C ALA A 13 5.62 -31.11 23.97
N ARG A 14 5.48 -30.07 24.80
CA ARG A 14 4.27 -29.81 25.61
C ARG A 14 3.02 -29.94 24.73
N ARG A 15 2.21 -30.98 24.92
CA ARG A 15 0.82 -30.99 24.45
C ARG A 15 0.06 -29.90 25.23
N PRO A 16 -0.67 -29.00 24.56
CA PRO A 16 -1.38 -27.94 25.24
C PRO A 16 -2.49 -28.54 26.12
N ARG A 17 -2.60 -27.98 27.32
CA ARG A 17 -3.46 -28.36 28.43
C ARG A 17 -4.93 -27.99 28.15
N ALA A 18 -5.55 -28.60 27.15
CA ALA A 18 -6.93 -28.33 26.72
C ALA A 18 -7.84 -29.58 26.69
N GLU A 19 -7.48 -30.66 27.41
CA GLU A 19 -8.22 -31.95 27.33
C GLU A 19 -9.05 -32.30 28.58
N ARG A 20 -8.90 -31.57 29.70
CA ARG A 20 -9.64 -31.88 30.93
C ARG A 20 -11.11 -31.46 30.88
N GLY A 21 -11.41 -30.33 30.23
CA GLY A 21 -12.79 -29.86 30.02
C GLY A 21 -13.55 -30.71 29.01
N SER A 22 -12.90 -31.16 27.93
CA SER A 22 -13.50 -32.05 26.93
C SER A 22 -13.78 -33.45 27.48
N ALA A 23 -12.90 -34.01 28.30
CA ALA A 23 -13.12 -35.31 28.95
C ALA A 23 -14.30 -35.28 29.95
N GLN A 24 -14.49 -34.17 30.67
CA GLN A 24 -15.62 -33.99 31.59
C GLN A 24 -16.95 -33.84 30.85
N LEU A 25 -16.97 -33.03 29.78
CA LEU A 25 -18.14 -32.88 28.91
C LEU A 25 -18.51 -34.20 28.22
N TYR A 26 -17.51 -34.95 27.75
CA TYR A 26 -17.71 -36.28 27.18
C TYR A 26 -18.30 -37.26 28.20
N GLY A 27 -17.80 -37.24 29.45
CA GLY A 27 -18.37 -38.02 30.54
C GLY A 27 -19.82 -37.65 30.89
N GLN A 28 -20.16 -36.36 30.87
CA GLN A 28 -21.54 -35.89 31.06
C GLN A 28 -22.47 -36.34 29.92
N LEU A 29 -22.00 -36.25 28.66
CA LEU A 29 -22.74 -36.75 27.50
C LEU A 29 -22.98 -38.26 27.57
N LEU A 30 -21.98 -39.05 27.99
CA LEU A 30 -22.14 -40.49 28.16
C LEU A 30 -23.17 -40.84 29.24
N ARG A 31 -23.18 -40.14 30.38
CA ARG A 31 -24.22 -40.32 31.42
C ARG A 31 -25.60 -39.99 30.89
N ARG A 32 -25.73 -38.87 30.17
CA ARG A 32 -27.00 -38.46 29.57
C ARG A 32 -27.49 -39.49 28.55
N LEU A 33 -26.60 -40.06 27.74
CA LEU A 33 -26.94 -41.15 26.83
C LEU A 33 -27.40 -42.40 27.57
N GLN A 34 -26.78 -42.72 28.71
CA GLN A 34 -27.15 -43.87 29.53
C GLN A 34 -28.52 -43.67 30.19
N GLU A 35 -28.81 -42.48 30.71
CA GLU A 35 -30.12 -42.08 31.21
C GLU A 35 -31.20 -42.20 30.12
N LEU A 36 -30.93 -41.67 28.92
CA LEU A 36 -31.87 -41.74 27.79
C LEU A 36 -32.13 -43.18 27.34
N ARG A 37 -31.11 -44.05 27.38
CA ARG A 37 -31.28 -45.49 27.09
C ARG A 37 -32.16 -46.18 28.13
N GLN A 38 -31.91 -45.92 29.41
CA GLN A 38 -32.73 -46.48 30.50
C GLN A 38 -34.18 -45.99 30.41
N GLN A 39 -34.39 -44.70 30.15
CA GLN A 39 -35.73 -44.15 29.92
C GLN A 39 -36.42 -44.82 28.74
N ARG A 40 -35.71 -45.04 27.62
CA ARG A 40 -36.26 -45.75 26.46
C ARG A 40 -36.64 -47.18 26.79
N GLU A 41 -35.82 -47.89 27.57
CA GLU A 41 -36.09 -49.26 28.00
C GLU A 41 -37.30 -49.36 28.92
N LEU A 42 -37.43 -48.45 29.88
CA LEU A 42 -38.58 -48.36 30.78
C LEU A 42 -39.87 -48.06 30.01
N VAL A 43 -39.86 -47.08 29.11
CA VAL A 43 -41.02 -46.76 28.27
C VAL A 43 -41.37 -47.95 27.36
N ALA A 44 -40.38 -48.61 26.76
CA ALA A 44 -40.62 -49.79 25.95
C ALA A 44 -41.21 -50.95 26.76
N ALA A 45 -40.77 -51.15 28.01
CA ALA A 45 -41.33 -52.15 28.91
C ALA A 45 -42.79 -51.84 29.30
N ASP A 46 -43.10 -50.58 29.61
CA ASP A 46 -44.47 -50.15 29.90
C ASP A 46 -45.39 -50.33 28.67
N CYS A 47 -44.93 -49.92 27.49
CA CYS A 47 -45.65 -50.15 26.24
C CYS A 47 -45.92 -51.65 26.00
N ARG A 48 -44.94 -52.52 26.21
CA ARG A 48 -45.11 -53.98 26.09
C ARG A 48 -46.15 -54.49 27.09
N GLY A 49 -46.05 -54.12 28.36
CA GLY A 49 -47.01 -54.53 29.38
C GLY A 49 -48.45 -54.10 29.05
N ARG A 50 -48.61 -52.87 28.55
CA ARG A 50 -49.92 -52.36 28.10
C ARG A 50 -50.49 -53.12 26.91
N LEU A 51 -49.63 -53.52 25.97
CA LEU A 51 -50.04 -54.35 24.82
C LEU A 51 -50.50 -55.72 25.29
N GLU A 52 -49.72 -56.41 26.12
CA GLU A 52 -50.08 -57.74 26.64
C GLU A 52 -51.42 -57.74 27.39
N VAL A 53 -51.66 -56.74 28.24
CA VAL A 53 -52.94 -56.59 28.95
C VAL A 53 -54.10 -56.38 27.97
N ARG A 54 -53.89 -55.59 26.90
CA ARG A 54 -54.92 -55.33 25.89
C ARG A 54 -55.20 -56.56 25.03
N GLU A 55 -54.17 -57.32 24.67
CA GLU A 55 -54.28 -58.58 23.94
C GLU A 55 -55.08 -59.60 24.75
N ARG A 56 -54.69 -59.87 26.01
CA ARG A 56 -55.43 -60.79 26.89
C ARG A 56 -56.89 -60.39 27.06
N ALA A 57 -57.15 -59.11 27.31
CA ALA A 57 -58.52 -58.60 27.43
C ALA A 57 -59.30 -58.67 26.10
N GLY A 58 -58.61 -58.64 24.96
CA GLY A 58 -59.18 -58.83 23.63
C GLY A 58 -59.56 -60.28 23.36
N GLU A 59 -58.64 -61.20 23.64
CA GLU A 59 -58.83 -62.65 23.53
C GLU A 59 -60.00 -63.13 24.39
N GLU A 60 -60.08 -62.68 25.64
CA GLU A 60 -61.17 -63.03 26.55
C GLU A 60 -62.53 -62.54 26.00
N ARG A 61 -62.60 -61.29 25.53
CA ARG A 61 -63.81 -60.74 24.91
C ARG A 61 -64.20 -61.50 23.65
N GLN A 62 -63.22 -61.88 22.83
CA GLN A 62 -63.45 -62.65 21.62
C GLN A 62 -63.95 -64.06 21.93
N SER A 63 -63.38 -64.72 22.93
CA SER A 63 -63.83 -66.04 23.39
C SER A 63 -65.27 -66.01 23.91
N ARG A 64 -65.62 -65.01 24.75
CA ARG A 64 -66.99 -64.80 25.22
C ARG A 64 -67.97 -64.56 24.07
N ALA A 65 -67.62 -63.67 23.15
CA ALA A 65 -68.44 -63.38 21.98
C ALA A 65 -68.62 -64.61 21.07
N GLN A 66 -67.58 -65.43 20.89
CA GLN A 66 -67.67 -66.69 20.15
C GLN A 66 -68.60 -67.70 20.83
N ALA A 67 -68.54 -67.83 22.15
CA ALA A 67 -69.42 -68.73 22.90
C ALA A 67 -70.89 -68.28 22.82
N GLU A 68 -71.17 -66.98 22.97
CA GLU A 68 -72.52 -66.44 22.80
C GLU A 68 -73.01 -66.61 21.36
N TRP A 69 -72.12 -66.42 20.38
CA TRP A 69 -72.43 -66.59 18.96
C TRP A 69 -72.79 -68.04 18.61
N THR A 70 -72.04 -69.03 19.11
CA THR A 70 -72.34 -70.45 18.83
C THR A 70 -73.69 -70.86 19.40
N VAL A 71 -74.02 -70.40 20.62
CA VAL A 71 -75.33 -70.63 21.25
C VAL A 71 -76.44 -69.98 20.42
N PHE A 72 -76.27 -68.74 19.99
CA PHE A 72 -77.23 -68.04 19.14
C PHE A 72 -77.43 -68.76 17.80
N GLN A 73 -76.35 -69.19 17.15
CA GLN A 73 -76.38 -69.91 15.88
C GLN A 73 -77.10 -71.27 16.00
N ALA A 74 -76.85 -72.01 17.08
CA ALA A 74 -77.56 -73.25 17.36
C ALA A 74 -79.08 -73.01 17.55
N ARG A 75 -79.45 -71.97 18.30
CA ARG A 75 -80.86 -71.59 18.49
C ARG A 75 -81.51 -71.16 17.17
N LYS A 76 -80.82 -70.35 16.37
CA LYS A 76 -81.29 -69.91 15.05
C LYS A 76 -81.56 -71.10 14.14
N LYS A 77 -80.63 -72.07 14.08
CA LYS A 77 -80.79 -73.32 13.32
C LYS A 77 -81.97 -74.16 13.82
N ALA A 78 -82.14 -74.30 15.14
CA ALA A 78 -83.26 -75.06 15.69
C ALA A 78 -84.62 -74.44 15.33
N VAL A 79 -84.74 -73.11 15.39
CA VAL A 79 -85.98 -72.40 15.02
C VAL A 79 -86.28 -72.54 13.52
N THR A 80 -85.27 -72.39 12.64
CA THR A 80 -85.47 -72.52 11.18
C THR A 80 -85.81 -73.95 10.76
N VAL A 81 -85.19 -74.95 11.38
CA VAL A 81 -85.57 -76.36 11.18
C VAL A 81 -87.01 -76.59 11.63
N SER A 82 -87.38 -76.16 12.83
CA SER A 82 -88.75 -76.32 13.33
C SER A 82 -89.80 -75.65 12.44
N SER A 83 -89.49 -74.49 11.82
CA SER A 83 -90.43 -73.82 10.91
C SER A 83 -90.56 -74.54 9.57
N LEU A 84 -89.45 -75.07 9.03
CA LEU A 84 -89.40 -75.75 7.73
C LEU A 84 -89.83 -77.22 7.79
N CYS A 85 -89.70 -77.88 8.94
CA CYS A 85 -90.06 -79.30 9.15
C CYS A 85 -91.52 -79.60 8.77
N ARG A 86 -92.43 -78.66 8.99
CA ARG A 86 -93.87 -78.83 8.66
C ARG A 86 -94.13 -78.86 7.14
N GLN A 87 -93.23 -78.29 6.33
CA GLN A 87 -93.42 -78.13 4.88
C GLN A 87 -92.56 -79.10 4.06
N LEU A 88 -91.36 -79.45 4.53
CA LEU A 88 -90.35 -80.18 3.76
C LEU A 88 -89.98 -81.55 4.37
N GLY A 89 -90.43 -81.85 5.59
CA GLY A 89 -89.97 -82.99 6.37
C GLY A 89 -88.65 -82.72 7.11
N GLY A 90 -88.36 -83.53 8.14
CA GLY A 90 -87.27 -83.28 9.10
C GLY A 90 -85.88 -83.13 8.46
N ASP A 91 -85.45 -84.13 7.69
CA ASP A 91 -84.10 -84.17 7.13
C ASP A 91 -83.88 -83.12 6.03
N ALA A 92 -84.90 -82.86 5.21
CA ALA A 92 -84.82 -81.83 4.17
C ALA A 92 -84.81 -80.42 4.77
N ALA A 93 -85.59 -80.18 5.84
CA ALA A 93 -85.56 -78.93 6.60
C ALA A 93 -84.20 -78.69 7.28
N ALA A 94 -83.58 -79.72 7.85
CA ALA A 94 -82.24 -79.66 8.44
C ALA A 94 -81.16 -79.29 7.42
N LYS A 95 -81.20 -79.89 6.23
CA LYS A 95 -80.26 -79.58 5.12
C LYS A 95 -80.47 -78.17 4.57
N ALA A 96 -81.71 -77.74 4.38
CA ALA A 96 -82.02 -76.39 3.91
C ALA A 96 -81.58 -75.31 4.92
N ALA A 97 -81.81 -75.53 6.22
CA ALA A 97 -81.37 -74.63 7.28
C ALA A 97 -79.84 -74.54 7.37
N ALA A 98 -79.12 -75.66 7.24
CA ALA A 98 -77.67 -75.67 7.22
C ALA A 98 -77.11 -74.86 6.04
N HIS A 99 -77.63 -75.09 4.84
CA HIS A 99 -77.18 -74.37 3.65
C HIS A 99 -77.46 -72.84 3.70
N ILE A 100 -78.57 -72.41 4.31
CA ILE A 100 -78.83 -70.98 4.55
C ILE A 100 -77.79 -70.43 5.54
N GLN A 101 -77.53 -71.14 6.63
CA GLN A 101 -76.59 -70.73 7.66
C GLN A 101 -75.14 -70.64 7.13
N ASP A 102 -74.72 -71.57 6.27
CA ASP A 102 -73.41 -71.54 5.60
C ASP A 102 -73.27 -70.30 4.69
N ARG A 103 -74.30 -70.01 3.90
CA ARG A 103 -74.33 -68.81 3.04
C ARG A 103 -74.33 -67.50 3.84
N GLU A 104 -75.01 -67.47 4.98
CA GLU A 104 -74.96 -66.32 5.88
C GLU A 104 -73.58 -66.17 6.53
N TRP A 105 -72.96 -67.27 6.92
CA TRP A 105 -71.60 -67.28 7.47
C TRP A 105 -70.59 -66.72 6.47
N ASP A 106 -70.63 -67.17 5.21
CA ASP A 106 -69.74 -66.66 4.15
C ASP A 106 -69.91 -65.14 3.95
N LYS A 107 -71.16 -64.65 3.99
CA LYS A 107 -71.44 -63.21 3.90
C LYS A 107 -70.92 -62.46 5.12
N GLU A 108 -71.11 -62.99 6.32
CA GLU A 108 -70.64 -62.39 7.57
C GLU A 108 -69.11 -62.28 7.61
N GLN A 109 -68.38 -63.29 7.09
CA GLN A 109 -66.92 -63.22 6.95
C GLN A 109 -66.49 -62.09 6.02
N ARG A 110 -67.09 -62.00 4.83
CA ARG A 110 -66.78 -60.92 3.87
C ARG A 110 -67.07 -59.53 4.45
N VAL A 111 -68.17 -59.38 5.18
CA VAL A 111 -68.50 -58.11 5.86
C VAL A 111 -67.48 -57.79 6.95
N ARG A 112 -67.02 -58.79 7.72
CA ARG A 112 -66.00 -58.61 8.75
C ARG A 112 -64.66 -58.17 8.16
N GLU A 113 -64.22 -58.84 7.09
CA GLU A 113 -63.00 -58.48 6.35
C GLU A 113 -63.08 -57.04 5.83
N ALA A 114 -64.16 -56.68 5.14
CA ALA A 114 -64.36 -55.32 4.63
C ALA A 114 -64.41 -54.26 5.76
N ARG A 115 -64.98 -54.59 6.93
CA ARG A 115 -64.97 -53.67 8.09
C ARG A 115 -63.56 -53.45 8.63
N VAL A 116 -62.75 -54.50 8.74
CA VAL A 116 -61.36 -54.38 9.18
C VAL A 116 -60.55 -53.54 8.19
N GLU A 117 -60.71 -53.76 6.88
CA GLU A 117 -60.08 -52.94 5.84
C GLU A 117 -60.54 -51.49 5.90
N ASN A 118 -61.84 -51.24 6.06
CA ASN A 118 -62.36 -49.88 6.19
C ASN A 118 -61.77 -49.15 7.41
N ILE A 119 -61.62 -49.85 8.54
CA ILE A 119 -60.97 -49.30 9.73
C ILE A 119 -59.49 -48.97 9.45
N LYS A 120 -58.75 -49.87 8.78
CA LYS A 120 -57.34 -49.64 8.41
C LYS A 120 -57.21 -48.40 7.51
N LEU A 121 -58.00 -48.32 6.45
CA LEU A 121 -58.00 -47.20 5.51
C LEU A 121 -58.35 -45.87 6.20
N LYS A 122 -59.31 -45.87 7.13
CA LYS A 122 -59.64 -44.66 7.91
C LYS A 122 -58.46 -44.18 8.74
N HIS A 123 -57.73 -45.08 9.40
CA HIS A 123 -56.53 -44.70 10.17
C HIS A 123 -55.42 -44.19 9.25
N GLU A 124 -55.22 -44.82 8.08
CA GLU A 124 -54.22 -44.38 7.11
C GLU A 124 -54.54 -42.99 6.56
N ILE A 125 -55.80 -42.71 6.22
CA ILE A 125 -56.25 -41.37 5.82
C ILE A 125 -55.97 -40.35 6.92
N GLN A 126 -56.33 -40.65 8.17
CA GLN A 126 -56.07 -39.74 9.30
C GLN A 126 -54.56 -39.49 9.50
N ASN A 127 -53.73 -40.51 9.35
CA ASN A 127 -52.27 -40.36 9.43
C ASN A 127 -51.71 -39.51 8.29
N LEU A 128 -52.21 -39.69 7.07
CA LEU A 128 -51.80 -38.88 5.93
C LEU A 128 -52.27 -37.43 6.06
N GLU A 129 -53.50 -37.20 6.51
CA GLU A 129 -54.04 -35.86 6.76
C GLU A 129 -53.25 -35.11 7.83
N THR A 130 -52.88 -35.77 8.93
CA THR A 130 -52.05 -35.16 9.98
C THR A 130 -50.64 -34.84 9.49
N THR A 131 -50.04 -35.73 8.69
CA THR A 131 -48.72 -35.49 8.08
C THR A 131 -48.76 -34.33 7.09
N LEU A 132 -49.80 -34.27 6.23
CA LEU A 132 -49.98 -33.19 5.27
C LEU A 132 -50.21 -31.85 5.96
N LYS A 133 -50.98 -31.81 7.04
CA LYS A 133 -51.17 -30.58 7.84
C LYS A 133 -49.85 -30.08 8.44
N ALA A 134 -49.07 -30.97 9.04
CA ALA A 134 -47.76 -30.60 9.60
C ALA A 134 -46.81 -30.05 8.52
N GLN A 135 -46.81 -30.66 7.33
CA GLN A 135 -46.00 -30.19 6.20
C GLN A 135 -46.49 -28.85 5.64
N ALA A 136 -47.80 -28.62 5.58
CA ALA A 136 -48.37 -27.37 5.11
C ALA A 136 -48.04 -26.20 6.05
N GLU A 137 -48.14 -26.40 7.37
CA GLU A 137 -47.78 -25.39 8.37
C GLU A 137 -46.30 -24.99 8.29
N GLU A 138 -45.41 -25.95 8.02
CA GLU A 138 -43.97 -25.69 7.86
C GLU A 138 -43.65 -24.99 6.52
N ALA A 139 -44.38 -25.37 5.45
CA ALA A 139 -44.19 -24.82 4.11
C ALA A 139 -44.81 -23.42 3.92
N GLU A 140 -45.83 -23.02 4.68
CA GLU A 140 -46.41 -21.66 4.57
C GLU A 140 -45.48 -20.57 5.13
N GLY A 141 -44.62 -20.91 6.10
CA GLY A 141 -43.68 -19.94 6.71
C GLY A 141 -42.36 -19.80 5.96
N GLN A 142 -41.79 -20.90 5.46
CA GLN A 142 -40.42 -20.91 4.93
C GLN A 142 -40.23 -20.00 3.69
N PRO A 143 -41.05 -20.07 2.62
CA PRO A 143 -40.86 -19.25 1.42
C PRO A 143 -41.03 -17.76 1.70
N PHE A 144 -41.89 -17.39 2.66
CA PHE A 144 -42.08 -16.01 3.06
C PHE A 144 -40.84 -15.45 3.77
N VAL A 145 -40.28 -16.21 4.71
CA VAL A 145 -39.06 -15.83 5.44
C VAL A 145 -37.87 -15.71 4.47
N ASP A 146 -37.73 -16.65 3.54
CA ASP A 146 -36.67 -16.62 2.53
C ASP A 146 -36.80 -15.39 1.62
N LEU A 147 -38.00 -15.07 1.16
CA LEU A 147 -38.26 -13.87 0.35
C LEU A 147 -37.97 -12.58 1.12
N GLU A 148 -38.36 -12.48 2.39
CA GLU A 148 -38.04 -11.32 3.22
C GLU A 148 -36.54 -11.17 3.46
N GLN A 149 -35.82 -12.27 3.68
CA GLN A 149 -34.38 -12.27 3.85
C GLN A 149 -33.68 -11.79 2.57
N MET A 150 -34.06 -12.33 1.41
CA MET A 150 -33.52 -11.91 0.12
C MET A 150 -33.79 -10.42 -0.15
N LYS A 151 -34.97 -9.89 0.24
CA LYS A 151 -35.27 -8.46 0.15
C LYS A 151 -34.33 -7.61 1.02
N LYS A 152 -34.10 -8.03 2.27
CA LYS A 152 -33.17 -7.32 3.19
C LYS A 152 -31.75 -7.32 2.64
N GLU A 153 -31.29 -8.45 2.11
CA GLU A 153 -29.96 -8.58 1.51
C GLU A 153 -29.83 -7.71 0.27
N ASN A 154 -30.79 -7.74 -0.64
CA ASN A 154 -30.78 -6.92 -1.84
C ASN A 154 -30.79 -5.42 -1.50
N GLN A 155 -31.59 -5.00 -0.52
CA GLN A 155 -31.59 -3.62 -0.04
C GLN A 155 -30.24 -3.21 0.56
N LYS A 156 -29.57 -4.10 1.30
CA LYS A 156 -28.23 -3.87 1.85
C LYS A 156 -27.18 -3.74 0.74
N HIS A 157 -27.26 -4.58 -0.30
CA HIS A 157 -26.38 -4.49 -1.46
C HIS A 157 -26.61 -3.21 -2.24
N SER A 158 -27.86 -2.81 -2.48
CA SER A 158 -28.21 -1.55 -3.15
C SER A 158 -27.61 -0.35 -2.41
N LYS A 159 -27.81 -0.25 -1.08
CA LYS A 159 -27.22 0.84 -0.28
C LYS A 159 -25.70 0.90 -0.41
N ARG A 160 -25.04 -0.26 -0.39
CA ARG A 160 -23.57 -0.32 -0.54
C ARG A 160 -23.13 0.12 -1.94
N VAL A 161 -23.89 -0.19 -2.99
CA VAL A 161 -23.62 0.31 -4.35
C VAL A 161 -23.78 1.83 -4.41
N ASP A 162 -24.79 2.39 -3.75
CA ASP A 162 -25.01 3.84 -3.69
C ASP A 162 -23.86 4.54 -2.94
N ASP A 163 -23.47 4.03 -1.77
CA ASP A 163 -22.34 4.55 -0.99
C ASP A 163 -21.03 4.56 -1.79
N LEU A 164 -20.73 3.45 -2.48
CA LEU A 164 -19.54 3.35 -3.34
C LEU A 164 -19.62 4.29 -4.55
N SER A 165 -20.82 4.47 -5.12
CA SER A 165 -21.03 5.39 -6.24
C SER A 165 -20.75 6.83 -5.82
N ASP A 166 -21.19 7.22 -4.63
CA ASP A 166 -20.90 8.53 -4.05
C ASP A 166 -19.41 8.72 -3.76
N GLU A 167 -18.72 7.70 -3.25
CA GLU A 167 -17.27 7.73 -3.07
C GLU A 167 -16.52 7.88 -4.40
N ILE A 168 -16.92 7.13 -5.43
CA ILE A 168 -16.36 7.26 -6.79
C ILE A 168 -16.55 8.68 -7.32
N LEU A 169 -17.73 9.28 -7.14
CA LEU A 169 -17.99 10.65 -7.55
C LEU A 169 -17.10 11.66 -6.80
N LYS A 170 -16.92 11.49 -5.48
CA LYS A 170 -16.00 12.31 -4.68
C LYS A 170 -14.56 12.18 -5.18
N LEU A 171 -14.11 10.97 -5.48
CA LEU A 171 -12.77 10.72 -6.02
C LEU A 171 -12.58 11.32 -7.42
N LYS A 172 -13.56 11.17 -8.31
CA LYS A 172 -13.53 11.80 -9.64
C LYS A 172 -13.41 13.32 -9.55
N LYS A 173 -14.13 13.97 -8.63
CA LYS A 173 -14.00 15.42 -8.37
C LYS A 173 -12.60 15.79 -7.88
N LYS A 174 -12.03 15.02 -6.94
CA LYS A 174 -10.64 15.23 -6.47
C LYS A 174 -9.62 15.11 -7.59
N VAL A 175 -9.76 14.10 -8.45
CA VAL A 175 -8.88 13.89 -9.61
C VAL A 175 -9.01 15.06 -10.59
N ALA A 176 -10.23 15.49 -10.92
CA ALA A 176 -10.45 16.63 -11.80
C ALA A 176 -9.80 17.92 -11.26
N ASN A 177 -9.95 18.19 -9.97
CA ASN A 177 -9.30 19.33 -9.32
C ASN A 177 -7.77 19.23 -9.36
N ALA A 178 -7.22 18.05 -9.10
CA ALA A 178 -5.77 17.82 -9.18
C ALA A 178 -5.24 18.03 -10.60
N VAL A 179 -5.95 17.54 -11.62
CA VAL A 179 -5.60 17.76 -13.04
C VAL A 179 -5.63 19.25 -13.38
N HIS A 180 -6.65 19.98 -12.92
CA HIS A 180 -6.73 21.43 -13.14
C HIS A 180 -5.55 22.17 -12.49
N ILE A 181 -5.23 21.85 -11.24
CA ILE A 181 -4.07 22.43 -10.53
C ILE A 181 -2.77 22.10 -11.26
N LEU A 182 -2.56 20.84 -11.67
CA LEU A 182 -1.37 20.43 -12.43
C LEU A 182 -1.26 21.16 -13.76
N SER A 183 -2.37 21.42 -14.45
CA SER A 183 -2.38 22.21 -15.69
C SER A 183 -1.89 23.65 -15.42
N GLN A 184 -2.41 24.29 -14.37
CA GLN A 184 -1.97 25.63 -13.99
C GLN A 184 -0.47 25.66 -13.63
N PHE A 185 0.03 24.65 -12.91
CA PHE A 185 1.45 24.56 -12.59
C PHE A 185 2.31 24.33 -13.83
N ARG A 186 1.83 23.52 -14.78
CA ARG A 186 2.53 23.29 -16.06
C ARG A 186 2.64 24.58 -16.88
N GLU A 187 1.57 25.37 -16.95
CA GLU A 187 1.59 26.67 -17.64
C GLU A 187 2.56 27.65 -16.97
N LYS A 188 2.52 27.76 -15.63
CA LYS A 188 3.47 28.59 -14.87
C LYS A 188 4.91 28.15 -15.08
N LEU A 189 5.16 26.84 -15.10
CA LEU A 189 6.50 26.29 -15.33
C LEU A 189 7.00 26.68 -16.73
N GLN A 190 6.18 26.48 -17.76
CA GLN A 190 6.52 26.85 -19.14
C GLN A 190 6.83 28.36 -19.26
N PHE A 191 6.04 29.20 -18.60
CA PHE A 191 6.29 30.64 -18.56
C PHE A 191 7.65 30.97 -17.90
N VAL A 192 7.93 30.39 -16.73
CA VAL A 192 9.19 30.62 -16.01
C VAL A 192 10.39 30.06 -16.80
N GLU A 193 10.25 28.93 -17.47
CA GLU A 193 11.29 28.36 -18.33
C GLU A 193 11.62 29.26 -19.51
N ALA A 194 10.60 29.84 -20.16
CA ALA A 194 10.79 30.81 -21.24
C ALA A 194 11.49 32.09 -20.76
N ASP A 195 11.06 32.65 -19.63
CA ASP A 195 11.69 33.83 -19.01
C ASP A 195 13.16 33.54 -18.63
N ASN A 196 13.43 32.37 -18.08
CA ASN A 196 14.79 31.95 -17.71
C ASN A 196 15.68 31.80 -18.96
N ALA A 197 15.15 31.23 -20.04
CA ALA A 197 15.87 31.15 -21.31
C ALA A 197 16.21 32.55 -21.86
N SER A 198 15.27 33.50 -21.81
CA SER A 198 15.51 34.89 -22.22
C SER A 198 16.59 35.56 -21.37
N ARG A 199 16.49 35.46 -20.03
CA ARG A 199 17.49 36.03 -19.12
C ARG A 199 18.88 35.43 -19.30
N LYS A 200 18.96 34.13 -19.62
CA LYS A 200 20.24 33.50 -19.95
C LYS A 200 20.85 34.07 -21.22
N ALA A 201 20.05 34.36 -22.24
CA ALA A 201 20.52 35.02 -23.46
C ALA A 201 21.03 36.44 -23.15
N GLU A 202 20.27 37.23 -22.40
CA GLU A 202 20.69 38.58 -21.96
C GLU A 202 22.02 38.53 -21.17
N LEU A 203 22.17 37.54 -20.29
CA LEU A 203 23.40 37.35 -19.53
C LEU A 203 24.59 37.04 -20.45
N MET A 204 24.41 36.16 -21.44
CA MET A 204 25.45 35.85 -22.42
C MET A 204 25.87 37.10 -23.22
N ASP A 205 24.92 37.94 -23.64
CA ASP A 205 25.22 39.18 -24.35
C ASP A 205 26.04 40.14 -23.47
N ILE A 206 25.67 40.29 -22.21
CA ILE A 206 26.42 41.11 -21.24
C ILE A 206 27.82 40.53 -20.99
N GLU A 207 27.98 39.21 -20.92
CA GLU A 207 29.29 38.57 -20.77
C GLU A 207 30.20 38.82 -21.98
N ILE A 208 29.64 38.77 -23.20
CA ILE A 208 30.35 39.11 -24.44
C ILE A 208 30.79 40.57 -24.41
N ASP A 209 29.89 41.49 -24.09
CA ASP A 209 30.20 42.91 -23.98
C ASP A 209 31.27 43.18 -22.92
N LEU A 210 31.17 42.52 -21.76
CA LEU A 210 32.16 42.63 -20.69
C LEU A 210 33.55 42.14 -21.15
N ALA A 211 33.61 41.01 -21.87
CA ALA A 211 34.85 40.50 -22.43
C ALA A 211 35.46 41.50 -23.42
N GLN A 212 34.66 42.07 -24.33
CA GLN A 212 35.12 43.11 -25.26
C GLN A 212 35.66 44.35 -24.53
N LYS A 213 34.94 44.84 -23.50
CA LYS A 213 35.41 45.98 -22.69
C LYS A 213 36.71 45.67 -21.95
N ARG A 214 36.88 44.45 -21.44
CA ARG A 214 38.13 43.99 -20.80
C ARG A 214 39.30 43.98 -21.78
N ASP A 215 39.08 43.54 -23.02
CA ASP A 215 40.11 43.56 -24.07
C ASP A 215 40.52 44.98 -24.45
N ILE A 216 39.54 45.88 -24.65
CA ILE A 216 39.79 47.29 -24.94
C ILE A 216 40.59 47.94 -23.81
N LEU A 217 40.19 47.71 -22.55
CA LEU A 217 40.90 48.23 -21.39
C LEU A 217 42.33 47.72 -21.34
N THR A 218 42.55 46.44 -21.63
CA THR A 218 43.89 45.83 -21.64
C THR A 218 44.77 46.46 -22.73
N LYS A 219 44.24 46.63 -23.96
CA LYS A 219 44.94 47.32 -25.06
C LYS A 219 45.27 48.78 -24.71
N SER A 220 44.33 49.50 -24.09
CA SER A 220 44.54 50.89 -23.64
C SER A 220 45.61 50.99 -22.56
N LYS A 221 45.60 50.09 -21.56
CA LYS A 221 46.66 50.01 -20.53
C LYS A 221 48.03 49.76 -21.16
N GLN A 222 48.12 48.82 -22.10
CA GLN A 222 49.38 48.55 -22.82
C GLN A 222 49.86 49.78 -23.61
N ALA A 223 48.97 50.49 -24.30
CA ALA A 223 49.33 51.71 -25.03
C ALA A 223 49.83 52.82 -24.09
N ARG A 224 49.13 53.05 -22.98
CA ARG A 224 49.55 53.97 -21.93
C ARG A 224 50.93 53.60 -21.39
N ASP A 225 51.17 52.33 -21.11
CA ASP A 225 52.44 51.87 -20.55
C ASP A 225 53.59 51.96 -21.58
N ARG A 226 53.31 51.77 -22.87
CA ARG A 226 54.27 52.06 -23.96
C ARG A 226 54.61 53.55 -24.02
N LEU A 227 53.61 54.44 -23.98
CA LEU A 227 53.82 55.89 -23.98
C LEU A 227 54.63 56.33 -22.76
N ARG A 228 54.34 55.80 -21.57
CA ARG A 228 55.14 56.06 -20.36
C ARG A 228 56.60 55.66 -20.54
N LYS A 229 56.87 54.48 -21.11
CA LYS A 229 58.25 54.03 -21.40
C LYS A 229 58.95 54.92 -22.43
N LEU A 230 58.24 55.32 -23.50
CA LEU A 230 58.80 56.21 -24.53
C LEU A 230 59.07 57.62 -23.97
N ASN A 231 58.15 58.16 -23.18
CA ASN A 231 58.32 59.46 -22.53
C ASN A 231 59.54 59.44 -21.59
N LEU A 232 59.70 58.38 -20.80
CA LEU A 232 60.87 58.22 -19.92
C LEU A 232 62.18 58.10 -20.72
N LYS A 233 62.19 57.36 -21.83
CA LYS A 233 63.36 57.28 -22.73
C LYS A 233 63.68 58.63 -23.37
N LEU A 234 62.67 59.36 -23.83
CA LEU A 234 62.85 60.69 -24.42
C LEU A 234 63.41 61.65 -23.38
N GLN A 235 62.87 61.65 -22.16
CA GLN A 235 63.40 62.44 -21.05
C GLN A 235 64.87 62.10 -20.75
N GLN A 236 65.26 60.82 -20.81
CA GLN A 236 66.66 60.41 -20.68
C GLN A 236 67.54 60.90 -21.83
N GLN A 237 67.05 60.84 -23.08
CA GLN A 237 67.79 61.30 -24.27
C GLN A 237 67.94 62.81 -24.34
N CYS A 238 66.93 63.56 -23.91
CA CYS A 238 66.99 65.01 -23.85
C CYS A 238 67.99 65.52 -22.80
N GLY A 239 68.45 64.68 -21.86
CA GLY A 239 69.49 65.04 -20.89
C GLY A 239 69.14 66.34 -20.15
N LEU A 240 69.94 67.37 -20.36
CA LEU A 240 69.73 68.70 -19.78
C LEU A 240 68.60 69.50 -20.46
N LEU A 241 68.23 69.21 -21.72
CA LEU A 241 67.27 70.01 -22.53
C LEU A 241 65.85 70.13 -21.95
N GLY A 242 65.54 69.51 -20.81
CA GLY A 242 64.28 69.73 -20.08
C GLY A 242 64.44 70.43 -18.73
N ASN A 243 65.66 70.77 -18.32
CA ASN A 243 65.96 71.39 -17.03
C ASN A 243 66.68 72.72 -17.25
N GLU A 244 65.89 73.77 -17.49
CA GLU A 244 66.34 75.12 -17.83
C GLU A 244 67.33 75.70 -16.80
N ILE A 245 67.13 75.40 -15.51
CA ILE A 245 68.00 75.88 -14.43
C ILE A 245 69.41 75.31 -14.60
N LEU A 246 69.51 74.00 -14.82
CA LEU A 246 70.81 73.34 -14.93
C LEU A 246 71.50 73.68 -16.26
N LEU A 247 70.74 73.98 -17.32
CA LEU A 247 71.29 74.50 -18.57
C LEU A 247 71.91 75.88 -18.38
N ARG A 248 71.17 76.80 -17.74
CA ARG A 248 71.65 78.16 -17.48
C ARG A 248 72.88 78.15 -16.57
N ASP A 249 72.89 77.32 -15.53
CA ASP A 249 74.07 77.13 -14.69
C ASP A 249 75.26 76.62 -15.50
N PHE A 250 75.05 75.69 -16.44
CA PHE A 250 76.12 75.17 -17.29
C PHE A 250 76.66 76.25 -18.24
N GLU A 251 75.78 77.05 -18.86
CA GLU A 251 76.16 78.21 -19.68
C GLU A 251 77.01 79.20 -18.87
N GLU A 252 76.56 79.56 -17.66
CA GLU A 252 77.31 80.45 -16.77
C GLU A 252 78.70 79.88 -16.38
N LYS A 253 78.82 78.55 -16.20
CA LYS A 253 80.11 77.91 -15.93
C LYS A 253 81.04 77.91 -17.14
N VAL A 254 80.52 77.70 -18.34
CA VAL A 254 81.29 77.79 -19.58
C VAL A 254 81.80 79.22 -19.78
N ASP A 255 80.93 80.22 -19.62
CA ASP A 255 81.31 81.63 -19.70
C ASP A 255 82.41 81.99 -18.68
N ALA A 256 82.27 81.48 -17.45
CA ALA A 256 83.29 81.67 -16.41
C ALA A 256 84.62 80.98 -16.74
N GLU A 257 84.60 79.78 -17.33
CA GLU A 257 85.80 79.06 -17.78
C GLU A 257 86.51 79.77 -18.92
N GLU A 258 85.76 80.31 -19.89
CA GLU A 258 86.32 81.12 -20.97
C GLU A 258 87.03 82.36 -20.43
N LEU A 259 86.40 83.07 -19.47
CA LEU A 259 87.00 84.22 -18.81
C LEU A 259 88.30 83.83 -18.08
N LEU A 260 88.29 82.74 -17.32
CA LEU A 260 89.48 82.22 -16.64
C LEU A 260 90.58 81.84 -17.64
N SER A 261 90.23 81.21 -18.75
CA SER A 261 91.17 80.82 -19.80
C SER A 261 91.82 82.04 -20.45
N GLN A 262 91.04 83.09 -20.73
CA GLN A 262 91.57 84.37 -21.19
C GLN A 262 92.54 84.99 -20.17
N GLN A 263 92.17 85.00 -18.88
CA GLN A 263 93.05 85.46 -17.80
C GLN A 263 94.36 84.65 -17.75
N LEU A 264 94.28 83.32 -17.87
CA LEU A 264 95.44 82.43 -17.87
C LEU A 264 96.35 82.72 -19.07
N GLU A 265 95.79 82.95 -20.25
CA GLU A 265 96.56 83.36 -21.43
C GLU A 265 97.20 84.75 -21.27
N THR A 266 96.51 85.73 -20.67
CA THR A 266 97.16 87.01 -20.34
C THR A 266 98.30 86.85 -19.34
N LEU A 267 98.14 85.97 -18.34
CA LEU A 267 99.17 85.70 -17.34
C LEU A 267 100.36 84.94 -17.95
N LYS A 268 100.13 83.99 -18.87
CA LYS A 268 101.19 83.34 -19.66
C LYS A 268 101.95 84.36 -20.51
N ARG A 269 101.26 85.27 -21.19
CA ARG A 269 101.89 86.37 -21.95
C ARG A 269 102.72 87.26 -21.04
N HIS A 270 102.20 87.60 -19.86
CA HIS A 270 102.90 88.41 -18.87
C HIS A 270 104.13 87.67 -18.30
N HIS A 271 104.01 86.38 -18.01
CA HIS A 271 105.12 85.55 -17.53
C HIS A 271 106.19 85.37 -18.61
N ALA A 272 105.81 85.17 -19.88
CA ALA A 272 106.72 85.19 -21.01
C ALA A 272 107.45 86.55 -21.12
N GLY A 273 106.74 87.66 -20.93
CA GLY A 273 107.33 89.00 -20.85
C GLY A 273 108.33 89.14 -19.68
N LEU A 274 108.01 88.62 -18.51
CA LEU A 274 108.91 88.59 -17.34
C LEU A 274 110.13 87.70 -17.55
N ILE A 275 110.00 86.55 -18.22
CA ILE A 275 111.13 85.70 -18.61
C ILE A 275 112.06 86.45 -19.57
N VAL A 276 111.51 87.18 -20.54
CA VAL A 276 112.31 87.99 -21.48
C VAL A 276 113.05 89.10 -20.75
N THR A 277 112.40 89.80 -19.81
CA THR A 277 113.06 90.84 -19.00
C THR A 277 114.11 90.24 -18.05
N CYS A 278 113.85 89.10 -17.42
CA CYS A 278 114.83 88.37 -16.60
C CYS A 278 116.04 87.90 -17.42
N ARG A 279 115.84 87.40 -18.66
CA ARG A 279 116.93 87.11 -19.61
C ARG A 279 117.71 88.38 -19.98
N GLY A 280 117.03 89.51 -20.11
CA GLY A 280 117.65 90.82 -20.32
C GLY A 280 118.53 91.25 -19.14
N ILE A 281 118.06 91.07 -17.91
CA ILE A 281 118.82 91.36 -16.67
C ILE A 281 119.98 90.37 -16.51
N GLN A 282 119.81 89.08 -16.80
CA GLN A 282 120.91 88.11 -16.82
C GLN A 282 121.98 88.46 -17.87
N LYS A 283 121.61 88.99 -19.04
CA LYS A 283 122.58 89.51 -20.01
C LYS A 283 123.32 90.77 -19.51
N LYS A 284 122.65 91.64 -18.74
CA LYS A 284 123.29 92.80 -18.08
C LYS A 284 124.25 92.37 -16.96
N ILE A 285 123.88 91.36 -16.16
CA ILE A 285 124.74 90.77 -15.12
C ILE A 285 125.96 90.09 -15.75
N LYS A 286 125.79 89.36 -16.87
CA LYS A 286 126.93 88.80 -17.64
C LYS A 286 127.84 89.89 -18.19
N LYS A 287 127.32 91.03 -18.67
CA LYS A 287 128.15 92.17 -19.11
C LYS A 287 128.91 92.83 -17.95
N ALA A 288 128.32 92.93 -16.76
CA ALA A 288 128.99 93.47 -15.56
C ALA A 288 130.08 92.54 -15.00
N ASN A 289 129.95 91.22 -15.18
CA ASN A 289 130.99 90.27 -14.77
C ASN A 289 132.17 90.17 -15.75
N TYR A 290 132.01 90.62 -17.01
CA TYR A 290 133.13 90.72 -17.97
C TYR A 290 133.94 92.03 -17.83
N SER A 291 133.40 93.06 -17.17
CA SER A 291 134.10 94.33 -16.93
C SER A 291 134.91 94.38 -15.63
N VAL A 292 134.95 93.30 -14.83
CA VAL A 292 135.64 93.26 -13.52
C VAL A 292 136.84 92.28 -13.53
N LEU A 293 137.16 91.63 -14.66
CA LEU A 293 138.23 90.63 -14.75
C LEU A 293 139.24 90.83 -15.92
N ALA A 294 139.33 92.03 -16.49
CA ALA A 294 140.40 92.35 -17.46
C ALA A 294 140.82 93.84 -17.47
N GLU A 295 140.77 94.51 -16.31
CA GLU A 295 141.61 95.68 -15.99
C GLU A 295 142.80 95.22 -15.11
N ASP A 296 143.49 94.17 -15.56
CA ASP A 296 144.88 93.86 -15.20
C ASP A 296 145.64 93.69 -16.54
N ASN A 297 145.92 94.83 -17.17
CA ASN A 297 147.01 95.12 -18.12
C ASN A 297 147.09 96.63 -18.36
#